data_AF-A0A8S3SNJ7-F1
#
_entry.id   AF-A0A8S3SNJ7-F1
#
_cell.length_a   1.000
_cell.length_b   1.000
_cell.length_c   1.000
_cell.angle_alpha   90.00
_cell.angle_beta   90.00
_cell.angle_gamma   90.00
#
_symmetry.space_group_name_H-M   'P 1'
#
loop_
_entity.id
_entity.type
_entity.pdbx_description
1 polymer ?
#
loop_
_entity_poly.entity_id
_entity_poly.type
_entity_poly.pdbx_seq_one_letter_code
_entity_poly.pdbx_strand_id
1 'polypeptide(L)'
;MHLSNALGVRPMGVSGMMYIQCTQCGTINKLKLGKTHRPPDSKRTGVGIFNVNTKLAAGMIHSGIGETQLNNLLSTINLHCIDHKSLKGRENEIGHFIEKNAKTSENNFLIEEAIGSLVIGEPSAAGSEDGIKNGLTAITEHMFGNHTFCNVSWCGGLTKGEAYKHLNLPYGKDLTSKQLKADLEKIFQNKLLTKANQLSKLSSSQANESFNNTVASKAPKRLHYSGSASLGYRV
;
A
#
# COMPACT_ATOMS: atom_id res chain seq x y z
N MET A 1 35.84 3.12 26.46
CA MET A 1 36.15 3.61 25.10
C MET A 1 35.77 5.07 25.04
N HIS A 2 36.70 5.96 24.70
CA HIS A 2 36.42 7.39 24.54
C HIS A 2 36.39 7.76 23.06
N LEU A 3 35.51 8.68 22.67
CA LEU A 3 35.42 9.19 21.30
C LEU A 3 36.71 9.88 20.84
N SER A 4 37.52 10.37 21.76
CA SER A 4 38.85 10.95 21.50
C SER A 4 39.81 9.97 20.80
N ASN A 5 39.56 8.67 20.91
CA ASN A 5 40.37 7.62 20.29
C ASN A 5 39.81 7.13 18.95
N ALA A 6 38.95 7.92 18.32
CA ALA A 6 38.46 7.63 16.98
C ALA A 6 39.60 7.77 15.97
N LEU A 7 39.92 6.68 15.29
CA LEU A 7 40.87 6.65 14.17
C LEU A 7 40.26 7.24 12.90
N GLY A 8 38.92 7.30 12.84
CA GLY A 8 38.18 7.92 11.75
C GLY A 8 36.88 7.19 11.41
N VAL A 9 36.22 7.71 10.38
CA VAL A 9 34.96 7.16 9.85
C VAL A 9 35.18 6.76 8.40
N ARG A 10 34.88 5.51 8.06
CA ARG A 10 34.81 5.05 6.67
C ARG A 10 33.39 5.24 6.14
N PRO A 11 33.16 6.15 5.20
CA PRO A 11 31.83 6.37 4.64
C PRO A 11 31.42 5.20 3.74
N MET A 12 30.12 4.92 3.71
CA MET A 12 29.43 3.95 2.87
C MET A 12 28.09 4.55 2.45
N GLY A 13 28.15 5.59 1.62
CA GLY A 13 27.03 6.50 1.35
C GLY A 13 26.87 7.52 2.47
N VAL A 14 25.65 7.77 2.93
CA VAL A 14 25.36 8.77 3.97
C VAL A 14 25.74 8.31 5.38
N SER A 15 25.87 7.00 5.59
CA SER A 15 26.35 6.41 6.86
C SER A 15 27.72 5.75 6.68
N GLY A 16 28.29 5.21 7.75
CA GLY A 16 29.62 4.62 7.73
C GLY A 16 29.94 3.70 8.91
N MET A 17 31.18 3.21 8.92
CA MET A 17 31.78 2.56 10.10
C MET A 17 32.71 3.55 10.78
N MET A 18 32.60 3.63 12.10
CA MET A 18 33.56 4.32 12.94
C MET A 18 34.56 3.32 13.52
N TYR A 19 35.84 3.68 13.49
CA TYR A 19 36.92 2.87 14.04
C TYR A 19 37.44 3.57 15.31
N ILE A 20 37.35 2.90 16.45
CA ILE A 20 37.84 3.42 17.73
C ILE A 20 38.89 2.47 18.30
N GLN A 21 40.04 3.01 18.67
CA GLN A 21 41.08 2.24 19.34
C GLN A 21 40.80 2.16 20.85
N CYS A 22 40.83 0.96 21.41
CA CYS A 22 40.73 0.78 22.85
C CYS A 22 41.98 1.31 23.56
N THR A 23 41.82 2.14 24.59
CA THR A 23 42.93 2.66 25.41
C THR A 23 43.69 1.57 26.17
N GLN A 24 43.02 0.49 26.57
CA GLN A 24 43.59 -0.52 27.47
C GLN A 24 44.31 -1.66 26.73
N CYS A 25 43.76 -2.12 25.61
CA CYS A 25 44.30 -3.27 24.87
C CYS A 25 44.80 -2.95 23.46
N GLY A 26 44.67 -1.70 22.99
CA GLY A 26 45.09 -1.28 21.65
C GLY A 26 44.23 -1.82 20.50
N THR A 27 43.27 -2.72 20.76
CA THR A 27 42.39 -3.31 19.73
C THR A 27 41.48 -2.27 19.07
N ILE A 28 41.39 -2.35 17.73
CA ILE A 28 40.51 -1.48 16.92
C ILE A 28 39.10 -2.06 16.90
N ASN A 29 38.15 -1.32 17.46
CA ASN A 29 36.74 -1.66 17.49
C ASN A 29 36.02 -1.01 16.31
N LYS A 30 35.20 -1.80 15.60
CA LYS A 30 34.43 -1.35 14.43
C LYS A 30 32.97 -1.15 14.85
N LEU A 31 32.52 0.10 14.80
CA LEU A 31 31.17 0.49 15.22
C LEU A 31 30.36 0.90 13.99
N LYS A 32 29.14 0.39 13.88
CA LYS A 32 28.19 0.80 12.82
C LYS A 32 27.50 2.08 13.26
N LEU A 33 27.50 3.11 12.40
CA LEU A 33 26.80 4.37 12.68
C LEU A 33 25.28 4.30 12.45
N GLY A 34 24.74 3.14 12.09
CA GLY A 34 23.30 2.97 11.91
C GLY A 34 22.85 1.53 11.71
N LYS A 35 21.53 1.35 11.59
CA LYS A 35 20.90 0.05 11.34
C LYS A 35 21.23 -0.45 9.94
N THR A 36 21.45 -1.75 9.83
CA THR A 36 21.75 -2.43 8.56
C THR A 36 20.77 -3.57 8.30
N HIS A 37 20.39 -3.77 7.04
CA HIS A 37 19.60 -4.92 6.58
C HIS A 37 20.37 -5.70 5.50
N ARG A 38 19.83 -6.87 5.16
CA ARG A 38 20.27 -7.67 4.03
C ARG A 38 19.06 -7.94 3.13
N PRO A 39 19.19 -7.77 1.81
CA PRO A 39 18.16 -8.21 0.88
C PRO A 39 17.94 -9.71 1.04
N PRO A 40 16.68 -10.19 1.02
CA PRO A 40 16.34 -11.60 1.20
C PRO A 40 17.06 -12.52 0.20
N ASP A 41 17.31 -12.00 -1.01
CA ASP A 41 17.89 -12.76 -2.13
C ASP A 41 19.40 -12.56 -2.28
N SER A 42 20.06 -11.88 -1.33
CA SER A 42 21.50 -11.62 -1.44
C SER A 42 22.32 -12.77 -0.85
N LYS A 43 23.01 -13.53 -1.71
CA LYS A 43 24.13 -14.41 -1.32
C LYS A 43 25.39 -13.63 -0.87
N ARG A 44 25.29 -12.30 -0.67
CA ARG A 44 26.43 -11.44 -0.38
C ARG A 44 26.95 -11.67 1.03
N THR A 45 28.12 -12.28 1.13
CA THR A 45 28.95 -12.32 2.34
C THR A 45 29.66 -10.98 2.50
N GLY A 46 29.21 -10.16 3.46
CA GLY A 46 29.77 -8.83 3.70
C GLY A 46 29.00 -7.95 4.69
N VAL A 47 29.43 -6.69 4.78
CA VAL A 47 28.78 -5.65 5.59
C VAL A 47 27.36 -5.42 5.07
N GLY A 48 26.38 -5.45 5.98
CA GLY A 48 24.99 -5.19 5.65
C GLY A 48 24.79 -3.78 5.11
N ILE A 49 23.73 -3.59 4.33
CA ILE A 49 23.40 -2.30 3.72
C ILE A 49 22.78 -1.41 4.79
N PHE A 50 23.23 -0.16 4.89
CA PHE A 50 22.63 0.80 5.82
C PHE A 50 21.23 1.20 5.39
N ASN A 51 20.27 1.13 6.33
CA ASN A 51 18.88 1.46 6.07
C ASN A 51 18.70 2.90 5.59
N VAL A 52 19.60 3.82 5.97
CA VAL A 52 19.54 5.22 5.52
C VAL A 52 19.71 5.34 4.01
N ASN A 53 20.56 4.51 3.39
CA ASN A 53 20.78 4.56 1.94
C ASN A 53 19.55 4.06 1.17
N THR A 54 18.87 3.03 1.69
CA THR A 54 17.58 2.58 1.14
C THR A 54 16.51 3.65 1.36
N LYS A 55 16.41 4.24 2.55
CA LYS A 55 15.45 5.34 2.79
C LYS A 55 15.68 6.54 1.89
N LEU A 56 16.95 6.86 1.60
CA LEU A 56 17.30 7.95 0.70
C LEU A 56 16.79 7.67 -0.72
N ALA A 57 16.99 6.46 -1.23
CA ALA A 57 16.47 6.06 -2.54
C ALA A 57 14.92 6.06 -2.57
N ALA A 58 14.24 5.70 -1.48
CA ALA A 58 12.79 5.82 -1.38
C ALA A 58 12.34 7.29 -1.44
N GLY A 59 13.01 8.17 -0.69
CA GLY A 59 12.75 9.61 -0.70
C GLY A 59 13.01 10.23 -2.06
N MET A 60 14.03 9.77 -2.77
CA MET A 60 14.36 10.19 -4.13
C MET A 60 13.25 9.82 -5.12
N ILE A 61 12.78 8.56 -5.10
CA ILE A 61 11.67 8.09 -5.95
C ILE A 61 10.37 8.85 -5.62
N HIS A 62 10.04 8.97 -4.34
CA HIS A 62 8.85 9.67 -3.88
C HIS A 62 8.84 11.13 -4.32
N SER A 63 9.96 11.83 -4.13
CA SER A 63 10.10 13.25 -4.49
C SER A 63 10.31 13.48 -6.00
N GLY A 64 10.63 12.43 -6.77
CA GLY A 64 10.98 12.56 -8.18
C GLY A 64 12.30 13.30 -8.44
N ILE A 65 13.23 13.22 -7.49
CA ILE A 65 14.56 13.85 -7.57
C ILE A 65 15.51 12.87 -8.27
N GLY A 66 16.41 13.36 -9.11
CA GLY A 66 17.46 12.52 -9.73
C GLY A 66 18.72 12.42 -8.86
N GLU A 67 19.56 11.40 -9.11
CA GLU A 67 20.82 11.20 -8.39
C GLU A 67 21.71 12.46 -8.35
N THR A 68 21.86 13.17 -9.47
CA THR A 68 22.68 14.37 -9.55
C THR A 68 22.19 15.46 -8.60
N GLN A 69 20.87 15.69 -8.55
CA GLN A 69 20.26 16.67 -7.66
C GLN A 69 20.43 16.25 -6.19
N LEU A 70 20.30 14.95 -5.92
CA LEU A 70 20.51 14.39 -4.59
C LEU A 70 21.96 14.56 -4.12
N ASN A 71 22.94 14.22 -4.95
CA ASN A 71 24.35 14.36 -4.61
C ASN A 71 24.79 15.82 -4.49
N ASN A 72 24.22 16.74 -5.28
CA ASN A 72 24.42 18.18 -5.10
C ASN A 72 23.90 18.67 -3.74
N LEU A 73 22.72 18.18 -3.32
CA LEU A 73 22.15 18.48 -2.01
C LEU A 73 23.04 17.94 -0.88
N LEU A 74 23.48 16.67 -0.98
CA LEU A 74 24.39 16.07 0.00
C LEU A 74 25.70 16.86 0.11
N SER A 75 26.27 17.25 -1.03
CA SER A 75 27.49 18.07 -1.07
C SER A 75 27.28 19.43 -0.40
N THR A 76 26.11 20.05 -0.60
CA THR A 76 25.78 21.36 0.00
C THR A 76 25.67 21.28 1.53
N ILE A 77 25.19 20.15 2.07
CA ILE A 77 25.07 19.91 3.52
C ILE A 77 26.37 19.28 4.08
N ASN A 78 27.43 19.19 3.28
CA ASN A 78 28.70 18.57 3.65
C ASN A 78 28.55 17.10 4.11
N LEU A 79 27.65 16.36 3.45
CA LEU A 79 27.49 14.92 3.61
C LEU A 79 28.14 14.17 2.44
N HIS A 80 28.61 12.96 2.71
CA HIS A 80 29.26 12.14 1.69
C HIS A 80 28.25 11.70 0.61
N CYS A 81 28.61 11.92 -0.66
CA CYS A 81 27.81 11.50 -1.81
C CYS A 81 27.72 9.98 -1.89
N ILE A 82 26.64 9.48 -2.52
CA ILE A 82 26.50 8.05 -2.79
C ILE A 82 26.94 7.78 -4.23
N ASP A 83 27.73 6.72 -4.41
CA ASP A 83 28.10 6.21 -5.74
C ASP A 83 26.87 5.69 -6.50
N HIS A 84 26.80 6.00 -7.80
CA HIS A 84 25.73 5.59 -8.71
C HIS A 84 25.38 4.10 -8.62
N LYS A 85 26.37 3.20 -8.59
CA LYS A 85 26.10 1.75 -8.53
C LYS A 85 25.43 1.37 -7.21
N SER A 86 25.86 2.00 -6.13
CA SER A 86 25.28 1.77 -4.80
C SER A 86 23.87 2.32 -4.71
N LEU A 87 23.63 3.52 -5.24
CA LEU A 87 22.32 4.14 -5.26
C LEU A 87 21.35 3.37 -6.17
N LYS A 88 21.78 2.99 -7.39
CA LYS A 88 20.98 2.21 -8.33
C LYS A 88 20.54 0.87 -7.77
N GLY A 89 21.42 0.20 -7.03
CA GLY A 89 21.06 -1.03 -6.31
C GLY A 89 19.97 -0.82 -5.27
N ARG A 90 19.91 0.36 -4.63
CA ARG A 90 18.86 0.73 -3.66
C ARG A 90 17.56 1.14 -4.34
N GLU A 91 17.63 1.86 -5.46
CA GLU A 91 16.46 2.16 -6.28
C GLU A 91 15.75 0.88 -6.71
N ASN A 92 16.48 -0.10 -7.23
CA ASN A 92 15.88 -1.35 -7.71
C ASN A 92 15.23 -2.16 -6.58
N GLU A 93 15.88 -2.21 -5.41
CA GLU A 93 15.33 -2.87 -4.22
C GLU A 93 13.98 -2.28 -3.80
N ILE A 94 13.88 -0.96 -3.81
CA ILE A 94 12.66 -0.25 -3.43
C ILE A 94 11.63 -0.29 -4.55
N GLY A 95 12.08 -0.24 -5.81
CA GLY A 95 11.22 -0.35 -6.99
C GLY A 95 10.41 -1.64 -6.96
N HIS A 96 11.04 -2.78 -6.69
CA HIS A 96 10.31 -4.05 -6.54
C HIS A 96 9.31 -4.04 -5.39
N PHE A 97 9.65 -3.41 -4.25
CA PHE A 97 8.73 -3.28 -3.13
C PHE A 97 7.53 -2.39 -3.47
N ILE A 98 7.77 -1.25 -4.12
CA ILE A 98 6.72 -0.33 -4.58
C ILE A 98 5.82 -1.02 -5.61
N GLU A 99 6.38 -1.72 -6.58
CA GLU A 99 5.63 -2.45 -7.61
C GLU A 99 4.73 -3.53 -6.98
N LYS A 100 5.26 -4.29 -6.02
CA LYS A 100 4.49 -5.32 -5.29
C LYS A 100 3.33 -4.68 -4.52
N ASN A 101 3.57 -3.56 -3.85
CA ASN A 101 2.53 -2.84 -3.14
C ASN A 101 1.49 -2.28 -4.10
N ALA A 102 1.90 -1.75 -5.26
CA ALA A 102 0.98 -1.25 -6.29
C ALA A 102 0.06 -2.37 -6.80
N LYS A 103 0.62 -3.53 -7.16
CA LYS A 103 -0.17 -4.71 -7.58
C LYS A 103 -1.13 -5.19 -6.48
N THR A 104 -0.70 -5.14 -5.22
CA THR A 104 -1.56 -5.52 -4.10
C THR A 104 -2.70 -4.51 -3.93
N SER A 105 -2.41 -3.22 -4.05
CA SER A 105 -3.41 -2.15 -3.95
C SER A 105 -4.42 -2.18 -5.09
N GLU A 106 -3.99 -2.47 -6.32
CA GLU A 106 -4.88 -2.59 -7.48
C GLU A 106 -5.83 -3.78 -7.31
N ASN A 107 -5.32 -4.94 -6.89
CA ASN A 107 -6.16 -6.10 -6.60
C ASN A 107 -7.15 -5.81 -5.46
N ASN A 108 -6.71 -5.09 -4.42
CA ASN A 108 -7.62 -4.67 -3.36
C ASN A 108 -8.68 -3.69 -3.88
N PHE A 109 -8.30 -2.72 -4.72
CA PHE A 109 -9.24 -1.76 -5.30
C PHE A 109 -10.30 -2.42 -6.18
N LEU A 110 -9.92 -3.38 -7.04
CA LEU A 110 -10.89 -4.14 -7.84
C LEU A 110 -11.86 -4.95 -6.97
N ILE A 111 -11.39 -5.43 -5.81
CA ILE A 111 -12.26 -6.09 -4.82
C ILE A 111 -13.19 -5.06 -4.17
N GLU A 112 -12.69 -3.88 -3.78
CA GLU A 112 -13.50 -2.80 -3.19
C GLU A 112 -14.56 -2.27 -4.18
N GLU A 113 -14.23 -2.07 -5.46
CA GLU A 113 -15.16 -1.58 -6.49
C GLU A 113 -16.25 -2.62 -6.81
N ALA A 114 -15.87 -3.91 -6.87
CA ALA A 114 -16.82 -5.01 -7.00
C ALA A 114 -17.76 -5.08 -5.78
N ILE A 115 -17.28 -4.78 -4.56
CA ILE A 115 -18.10 -4.74 -3.34
C ILE A 115 -18.98 -3.48 -3.31
N GLY A 116 -18.42 -2.31 -3.60
CA GLY A 116 -19.13 -1.03 -3.59
C GLY A 116 -20.27 -0.94 -4.60
N SER A 117 -20.13 -1.60 -5.77
CA SER A 117 -21.22 -1.72 -6.75
C SER A 117 -22.34 -2.67 -6.28
N LEU A 118 -22.05 -3.58 -5.33
CA LEU A 118 -22.99 -4.55 -4.78
C LEU A 118 -23.62 -4.09 -3.46
N VAL A 119 -23.00 -3.18 -2.71
CA VAL A 119 -23.51 -2.62 -1.44
C VAL A 119 -24.15 -1.25 -1.70
N ILE A 120 -25.29 -1.25 -2.39
CA ILE A 120 -26.22 -0.11 -2.34
C ILE A 120 -27.06 -0.26 -1.07
N GLY A 121 -26.49 0.17 0.07
CA GLY A 121 -27.24 0.26 1.34
C GLY A 121 -26.44 -0.14 2.58
N GLU A 122 -25.64 0.78 3.12
CA GLU A 122 -25.31 0.79 4.55
C GLU A 122 -26.32 1.69 5.28
N PRO A 123 -26.72 1.45 6.56
CA PRO A 123 -25.81 1.20 7.68
C PRO A 123 -26.38 0.33 8.82
N SER A 124 -25.78 -0.83 9.12
CA SER A 124 -25.91 -1.45 10.45
C SER A 124 -24.97 -2.65 10.63
N ALA A 125 -23.65 -2.42 10.58
CA ALA A 125 -22.60 -3.15 11.33
C ALA A 125 -21.22 -2.88 10.70
N ALA A 126 -20.75 -1.64 10.81
CA ALA A 126 -19.36 -1.32 10.47
C ALA A 126 -18.40 -2.22 11.27
N GLY A 127 -17.58 -3.02 10.57
CA GLY A 127 -16.38 -3.63 11.14
C GLY A 127 -16.51 -5.01 11.81
N SER A 128 -17.68 -5.68 11.78
CA SER A 128 -17.79 -7.06 12.28
C SER A 128 -17.73 -8.08 11.14
N GLU A 129 -16.87 -9.10 11.29
CA GLU A 129 -16.74 -10.21 10.34
C GLU A 129 -18.11 -10.83 10.04
N ASP A 130 -18.94 -11.04 11.06
CA ASP A 130 -20.24 -11.70 10.93
C ASP A 130 -21.27 -10.85 10.17
N GLY A 131 -21.19 -9.52 10.27
CA GLY A 131 -22.04 -8.60 9.51
C GLY A 131 -21.79 -8.72 8.00
N ILE A 132 -20.52 -8.82 7.62
CA ILE A 132 -20.11 -9.01 6.21
C ILE A 132 -20.54 -10.40 5.73
N LYS A 133 -20.39 -11.45 6.55
CA LYS A 133 -20.83 -12.81 6.18
C LYS A 133 -22.33 -12.87 5.90
N ASN A 134 -23.12 -12.26 6.77
CA ASN A 134 -24.57 -12.21 6.63
C ASN A 134 -24.98 -11.38 5.41
N GLY A 135 -24.35 -10.23 5.17
CA GLY A 135 -24.62 -9.39 4.00
C GLY A 135 -24.35 -10.13 2.68
N LEU A 136 -23.21 -10.80 2.55
CA LEU A 136 -22.85 -11.55 1.34
C LEU A 136 -23.82 -12.71 1.06
N THR A 137 -24.27 -13.39 2.11
CA THR A 137 -25.25 -14.49 2.00
C THR A 137 -26.64 -13.95 1.64
N ALA A 138 -27.02 -12.80 2.20
CA ALA A 138 -28.27 -12.14 1.92
C ALA A 138 -28.38 -11.71 0.47
N ILE A 139 -27.30 -11.23 -0.16
CA ILE A 139 -27.29 -10.84 -1.59
C ILE A 139 -27.64 -12.02 -2.48
N THR A 140 -26.98 -13.18 -2.29
CA THR A 140 -27.24 -14.35 -3.11
C THR A 140 -28.65 -14.87 -2.93
N GLU A 141 -29.17 -14.93 -1.70
CA GLU A 141 -30.52 -15.41 -1.45
C GLU A 141 -31.58 -14.41 -1.94
N HIS A 142 -31.32 -13.11 -1.80
CA HIS A 142 -32.22 -12.03 -2.24
C HIS A 142 -32.49 -12.09 -3.74
N MET A 143 -31.49 -12.34 -4.58
CA MET A 143 -31.65 -12.41 -6.04
C MET A 143 -32.53 -13.59 -6.50
N PHE A 144 -32.74 -14.58 -5.64
CA PHE A 144 -33.55 -15.78 -5.90
C PHE A 144 -34.87 -15.75 -5.11
N GLY A 145 -35.30 -14.57 -4.64
CA GLY A 145 -36.58 -14.38 -3.95
C GLY A 145 -36.59 -14.78 -2.47
N ASN A 146 -35.44 -15.19 -1.91
CA ASN A 146 -35.35 -15.55 -0.50
C ASN A 146 -34.85 -14.36 0.33
N HIS A 147 -35.74 -13.82 1.16
CA HIS A 147 -35.49 -12.60 1.93
C HIS A 147 -35.18 -12.84 3.41
N THR A 148 -34.94 -14.09 3.84
CA THR A 148 -34.72 -14.45 5.25
C THR A 148 -33.54 -13.70 5.90
N PHE A 149 -32.48 -13.45 5.14
CA PHE A 149 -31.26 -12.78 5.62
C PHE A 149 -31.20 -11.28 5.26
N CYS A 150 -32.25 -10.76 4.63
CA CYS A 150 -32.30 -9.36 4.20
C CYS A 150 -32.55 -8.39 5.38
N ASN A 151 -32.20 -7.12 5.17
CA ASN A 151 -32.56 -6.04 6.09
C ASN A 151 -33.59 -5.11 5.43
N VAL A 152 -34.53 -4.59 6.23
CA VAL A 152 -35.55 -3.62 5.81
C VAL A 152 -34.97 -2.33 5.24
N SER A 153 -33.72 -1.98 5.57
CA SER A 153 -33.06 -0.77 5.08
C SER A 153 -32.81 -0.74 3.57
N TRP A 154 -32.70 -1.91 2.92
CA TRP A 154 -32.39 -2.01 1.49
C TRP A 154 -33.27 -3.03 0.74
N CYS A 155 -33.88 -3.99 1.43
CA CYS A 155 -34.73 -5.00 0.81
C CYS A 155 -36.18 -4.52 0.69
N GLY A 156 -36.59 -4.18 -0.54
CA GLY A 156 -37.99 -3.88 -0.85
C GLY A 156 -38.94 -5.07 -0.68
N GLY A 157 -38.42 -6.31 -0.68
CA GLY A 157 -39.20 -7.54 -0.49
C GLY A 157 -39.81 -7.64 0.91
N LEU A 158 -39.06 -7.23 1.94
CA LEU A 158 -39.54 -7.21 3.32
C LEU A 158 -40.59 -6.12 3.58
N THR A 159 -40.60 -5.06 2.79
CA THR A 159 -41.53 -3.94 2.94
C THR A 159 -42.78 -4.07 2.07
N LYS A 160 -42.64 -4.58 0.84
CA LYS A 160 -43.72 -4.65 -0.17
C LYS A 160 -44.28 -6.06 -0.37
N GLY A 161 -43.68 -7.09 0.21
CA GLY A 161 -44.14 -8.48 0.10
C GLY A 161 -44.24 -8.94 -1.35
N GLU A 162 -45.36 -9.57 -1.72
CA GLU A 162 -45.62 -10.11 -3.06
C GLU A 162 -45.65 -9.05 -4.18
N ALA A 163 -45.77 -7.76 -3.83
CA ALA A 163 -45.72 -6.67 -4.80
C ALA A 163 -44.27 -6.21 -5.13
N TYR A 164 -43.25 -6.81 -4.50
CA TYR A 164 -41.86 -6.47 -4.75
C TYR A 164 -41.41 -6.91 -6.15
N LYS A 165 -40.68 -6.03 -6.82
CA LYS A 165 -40.04 -6.29 -8.11
C LYS A 165 -38.61 -5.80 -8.04
N HIS A 166 -37.67 -6.65 -8.46
CA HIS A 166 -36.27 -6.26 -8.54
C HIS A 166 -36.09 -5.19 -9.63
N LEU A 167 -35.38 -4.11 -9.29
CA LEU A 167 -35.08 -3.03 -10.24
C LEU A 167 -34.11 -3.49 -11.34
N ASN A 168 -33.14 -4.33 -10.97
CA ASN A 168 -31.98 -4.65 -11.82
C ASN A 168 -32.05 -6.06 -12.43
N LEU A 169 -33.16 -6.79 -12.26
CA LEU A 169 -33.35 -8.11 -12.87
C LEU A 169 -34.30 -8.03 -14.06
N PRO A 170 -34.08 -8.84 -15.11
CA PRO A 170 -34.97 -8.90 -16.26
C PRO A 170 -36.42 -9.16 -15.84
N TYR A 171 -37.33 -8.31 -16.32
CA TYR A 171 -38.77 -8.36 -16.00
C TYR A 171 -39.10 -8.21 -14.50
N GLY A 172 -38.14 -7.80 -13.67
CA GLY A 172 -38.28 -7.62 -12.24
C GLY A 172 -38.60 -8.88 -11.45
N LYS A 173 -38.32 -10.06 -12.04
CA LYS A 173 -38.56 -11.38 -11.45
C LYS A 173 -37.29 -11.95 -10.83
N ASP A 174 -37.49 -12.85 -9.88
CA ASP A 174 -36.42 -13.59 -9.23
C ASP A 174 -35.69 -14.49 -10.22
N LEU A 175 -34.41 -14.74 -9.95
CA LEU A 175 -33.65 -15.74 -10.67
C LEU A 175 -34.11 -17.15 -10.26
N THR A 176 -34.23 -18.05 -11.24
CA THR A 176 -34.71 -19.43 -11.02
C THR A 176 -33.68 -20.50 -11.40
N SER A 177 -32.59 -20.11 -12.05
CA SER A 177 -31.55 -21.04 -12.51
C SER A 177 -30.74 -21.59 -11.34
N LYS A 178 -30.90 -22.89 -11.07
CA LYS A 178 -30.16 -23.61 -10.01
C LYS A 178 -28.66 -23.64 -10.26
N GLN A 179 -28.24 -23.73 -11.52
CA GLN A 179 -26.81 -23.75 -11.88
C GLN A 179 -26.16 -22.39 -11.65
N LEU A 180 -26.85 -21.30 -12.02
CA LEU A 180 -26.39 -19.95 -11.73
C LEU A 180 -26.32 -19.69 -10.22
N LYS A 181 -27.28 -20.21 -9.44
CA LYS A 181 -27.24 -20.12 -7.97
C LYS A 181 -25.97 -20.77 -7.42
N ALA A 182 -25.67 -22.01 -7.84
CA ALA A 182 -24.48 -22.73 -7.39
C ALA A 182 -23.17 -22.02 -7.78
N ASP A 183 -23.10 -21.42 -8.97
CA ASP A 183 -21.92 -20.66 -9.41
C ASP A 183 -21.75 -19.37 -8.61
N LEU A 184 -22.84 -18.66 -8.31
CA LEU A 184 -22.82 -17.46 -7.47
C LEU A 184 -22.46 -17.80 -6.02
N GLU A 185 -23.05 -18.84 -5.44
CA GLU A 185 -22.67 -19.35 -4.12
C GLU A 185 -21.18 -19.71 -4.09
N LYS A 186 -20.64 -20.34 -5.13
CA LYS A 186 -19.20 -20.64 -5.19
C LYS A 186 -18.35 -19.36 -5.17
N ILE A 187 -18.78 -18.28 -5.82
CA ILE A 187 -18.06 -17.01 -5.83
C ILE A 187 -18.17 -16.31 -4.47
N PHE A 188 -19.40 -16.09 -3.99
CA PHE A 188 -19.66 -15.35 -2.76
C PHE A 188 -19.24 -16.13 -1.50
N GLN A 189 -19.46 -17.45 -1.46
CA GLN A 189 -19.16 -18.28 -0.30
C GLN A 189 -17.71 -18.78 -0.24
N ASN A 190 -17.10 -19.16 -1.36
CA ASN A 190 -15.71 -19.67 -1.29
C ASN A 190 -14.65 -18.59 -1.40
N LYS A 191 -14.90 -17.50 -2.15
CA LYS A 191 -13.87 -16.47 -2.38
C LYS A 191 -14.00 -15.24 -1.50
N LEU A 192 -15.24 -14.81 -1.20
CA LEU A 192 -15.47 -13.55 -0.48
C LEU A 192 -15.68 -13.78 1.02
N LEU A 193 -16.49 -14.78 1.40
CA LEU A 193 -16.72 -15.17 2.79
C LEU A 193 -15.42 -15.62 3.51
N THR A 194 -14.50 -16.31 2.82
CA THR A 194 -13.18 -16.67 3.37
C THR A 194 -12.29 -15.46 3.67
N LYS A 195 -12.59 -14.31 3.06
CA LYS A 195 -11.88 -13.04 3.24
C LYS A 195 -12.65 -12.05 4.12
N ALA A 196 -13.78 -12.43 4.71
CA ALA A 196 -14.61 -11.55 5.52
C ALA A 196 -13.83 -10.84 6.64
N ASN A 197 -12.87 -11.53 7.28
CA ASN A 197 -11.99 -10.94 8.30
C ASN A 197 -11.04 -9.87 7.75
N GLN A 198 -10.60 -10.00 6.49
CA GLN A 198 -9.79 -8.99 5.83
C GLN A 198 -10.66 -7.80 5.40
N LEU A 199 -11.86 -8.09 4.88
CA LEU A 199 -12.85 -7.08 4.48
C LEU A 199 -13.30 -6.21 5.66
N SER A 200 -13.49 -6.79 6.85
CA SER A 200 -13.85 -6.01 8.04
C SER A 200 -12.77 -5.02 8.48
N LYS A 201 -11.50 -5.29 8.13
CA LYS A 201 -10.34 -4.44 8.43
C LYS A 201 -10.06 -3.39 7.36
N LEU A 202 -10.69 -3.49 6.18
CA LEU A 202 -10.48 -2.60 5.04
C LEU A 202 -11.32 -1.31 5.12
N SER A 203 -12.20 -1.19 6.11
CA SER A 203 -12.86 0.09 6.42
C SER A 203 -11.92 1.03 7.19
N SER A 204 -11.03 1.69 6.46
CA SER A 204 -10.50 3.05 6.73
C SER A 204 -9.54 3.49 5.61
N SER A 205 -9.90 4.55 4.90
CA SER A 205 -9.25 5.04 3.68
C SER A 205 -7.86 5.69 3.86
N GLN A 206 -7.37 5.84 5.10
CA GLN A 206 -6.17 6.66 5.35
C GLN A 206 -4.87 6.10 4.75
N ALA A 207 -4.71 4.76 4.71
CA ALA A 207 -3.48 4.18 4.18
C ALA A 207 -3.37 4.35 2.65
N ASN A 208 -4.48 4.18 1.93
CA ASN A 208 -4.52 4.27 0.47
C ASN A 208 -4.58 5.72 -0.02
N GLU A 209 -5.07 6.67 0.77
CA GLU A 209 -5.06 8.09 0.41
C GLU A 209 -3.64 8.62 0.18
N SER A 210 -2.66 8.21 0.99
CA SER A 210 -1.26 8.62 0.82
C SER A 210 -0.64 8.09 -0.48
N PHE A 211 -0.96 6.85 -0.86
CA PHE A 211 -0.54 6.23 -2.11
C PHE A 211 -1.25 6.85 -3.33
N ASN A 212 -2.57 7.02 -3.24
CA ASN A 212 -3.38 7.66 -4.29
C ASN A 212 -2.92 9.10 -4.53
N ASN A 213 -2.57 9.85 -3.49
CA ASN A 213 -1.97 11.18 -3.60
C ASN A 213 -0.60 11.13 -4.30
N THR A 214 0.23 10.13 -4.00
CA THR A 214 1.54 9.93 -4.64
C THR A 214 1.39 9.62 -6.13
N VAL A 215 0.52 8.68 -6.51
CA VAL A 215 0.26 8.33 -7.91
C VAL A 215 -0.36 9.52 -8.65
N ALA A 216 -1.37 10.16 -8.06
CA ALA A 216 -2.04 11.28 -8.69
C ALA A 216 -1.13 12.53 -8.80
N SER A 217 -0.14 12.71 -7.92
CA SER A 217 0.86 13.78 -8.06
C SER A 217 1.77 13.62 -9.29
N LYS A 218 1.93 12.39 -9.78
CA LYS A 218 2.67 12.09 -11.03
C LYS A 218 1.79 12.21 -12.27
N ALA A 219 0.47 12.32 -12.12
CA ALA A 219 -0.43 12.61 -13.23
C ALA A 219 -0.38 14.11 -13.57
N PRO A 220 -0.03 14.47 -14.82
CA PRO A 220 0.24 15.87 -15.21
C PRO A 220 -0.95 16.82 -15.06
N LYS A 221 -2.17 16.31 -14.88
CA LYS A 221 -3.40 17.10 -14.79
C LYS A 221 -3.93 17.33 -13.37
N ARG A 222 -3.25 16.84 -12.33
CA ARG A 222 -3.75 16.98 -10.94
C ARG A 222 -3.62 18.40 -10.40
N LEU A 223 -2.55 19.11 -10.76
CA LEU A 223 -2.26 20.45 -10.26
C LEU A 223 -2.34 21.43 -11.44
N HIS A 224 -3.23 22.41 -11.36
CA HIS A 224 -3.37 23.46 -12.38
C HIS A 224 -2.21 24.47 -12.28
N TYR A 225 -1.08 24.13 -12.89
CA TYR A 225 0.13 24.96 -12.87
C TYR A 225 0.02 26.27 -13.66
N SER A 226 -1.03 26.44 -14.49
CA SER A 226 -1.22 27.65 -15.30
C SER A 226 -1.61 28.90 -14.49
N GLY A 227 -1.90 28.76 -13.20
CA GLY A 227 -2.24 29.86 -12.28
C GLY A 227 -1.25 30.06 -11.12
N SER A 228 -0.19 29.26 -11.02
CA SER A 228 0.78 29.37 -9.92
C SER A 228 1.91 30.35 -10.29
N ALA A 229 2.41 31.08 -9.29
CA ALA A 229 3.48 32.07 -9.44
C ALA A 229 4.78 31.51 -10.06
N SER A 230 4.94 30.18 -10.07
CA SER A 230 6.03 29.45 -10.73
C SER A 230 6.10 29.65 -12.25
N LEU A 231 5.01 30.09 -12.91
CA LEU A 231 5.02 30.43 -14.34
C LEU A 231 5.80 31.73 -14.62
N GLY A 232 5.89 32.64 -13.64
CA GLY A 232 6.59 33.92 -13.77
C GLY A 232 8.13 33.82 -13.77
N TYR A 233 8.70 32.66 -13.47
CA TYR A 233 10.16 32.43 -13.48
C TYR A 233 10.66 31.79 -14.79
N ARG A 234 9.77 31.51 -15.76
CA ARG A 234 10.12 30.92 -17.06
C ARG A 234 9.87 31.84 -18.27
N VAL A 235 9.72 33.14 -18.04
CA VAL A 235 9.78 34.17 -19.09
C VAL A 235 11.05 34.96 -18.92
#